data_AF-A0A7S1TGZ2-F1
#
_entry.id   AF-A0A7S1TGZ2-F1
#
_cell.length_a   1.000
_cell.length_b   1.000
_cell.length_c   1.000
_cell.angle_alpha   90.00
_cell.angle_beta   90.00
_cell.angle_gamma   90.00
#
_symmetry.space_group_name_H-M   'P 1'
#
loop_
_entity.id
_entity.type
_entity.pdbx_description
1 polymer ?
#
loop_
_entity_poly.entity_id
_entity_poly.type
_entity_poly.pdbx_seq_one_letter_code
_entity_poly.pdbx_strand_id
1 'polypeptide(L)'
;MGVGYHEEQSVASGELRLLVTVDRKEDGMIAVGIRHMDGEVRGKLVLHWGVVEDASSMRVYQKPPPEMLPENTKFRPGKSSVRTPFDDRTDGVLLGFPESVAPNGILFLVFVQQDNMHQERWFKKDNTGGDFYINLIPAISEKEKQQRLERLSQKDREEKERKEREEMAKIEEEKRQEQIRAEQEKKLAKEREEVETRKKVCREAADKLADLNGWELRDRKDYDFGNNQVYFISIKKKEQQDVTIPGKVYVVTNMTLGGGDLLLHWGLKFQRGRGWIEPPPESRPEGTIEKDGLAVQSKFHETEEHVRVVEIQGLPEGTIGIVAVLHAPPGQWFNKPGGGDMYVSVADTPPPPGLDMIESRICKEIAADVIEREMEYGSWTLMHRYNHGNHLVNDLIGHDLDAW
;
A
#
# COMPACT_ATOMS: atom_id res chain seq x y z
N MET A 1 -30.53 59.36 31.15
CA MET A 1 -29.63 58.19 31.15
C MET A 1 -28.24 58.72 30.86
N GLY A 2 -27.27 58.42 31.73
CA GLY A 2 -25.91 58.95 31.63
C GLY A 2 -25.19 58.41 30.39
N VAL A 3 -24.46 59.27 29.71
CA VAL A 3 -23.55 58.89 28.62
C VAL A 3 -22.18 58.63 29.25
N GLY A 4 -21.69 57.38 29.15
CA GLY A 4 -20.44 56.95 29.74
C GLY A 4 -19.20 57.24 28.89
N TYR A 5 -19.40 57.60 27.62
CA TYR A 5 -18.40 58.14 26.69
C TYR A 5 -19.15 58.85 25.56
N HIS A 6 -18.70 60.04 25.16
CA HIS A 6 -19.24 60.80 24.02
C HIS A 6 -18.08 61.39 23.22
N GLU A 7 -18.08 61.13 21.92
CA GLU A 7 -17.21 61.80 20.96
C GLU A 7 -18.06 62.28 19.79
N GLU A 8 -17.80 63.50 19.35
CA GLU A 8 -18.43 64.10 18.18
C GLU A 8 -17.35 64.65 17.25
N GLN A 9 -17.45 64.32 15.97
CA GLN A 9 -16.58 64.85 14.94
C GLN A 9 -17.40 65.27 13.72
N SER A 10 -17.08 66.45 13.18
CA SER A 10 -17.62 66.88 11.88
C SER A 10 -16.64 66.50 10.78
N VAL A 11 -17.13 65.82 9.74
CA VAL A 11 -16.33 65.46 8.55
C VAL A 11 -17.00 66.00 7.29
N ALA A 12 -16.21 66.40 6.29
CA ALA A 12 -16.73 66.99 5.06
C ALA A 12 -16.02 66.43 3.82
N SER A 13 -16.74 66.38 2.71
CA SER A 13 -16.23 66.00 1.39
C SER A 13 -17.02 66.70 0.28
N GLY A 14 -16.40 67.69 -0.35
CA GLY A 14 -17.09 68.57 -1.31
C GLY A 14 -18.29 69.26 -0.65
N GLU A 15 -19.48 69.03 -1.20
CA GLU A 15 -20.75 69.57 -0.69
C GLU A 15 -21.33 68.77 0.48
N LEU A 16 -20.83 67.56 0.75
CA LEU A 16 -21.32 66.71 1.84
C LEU A 16 -20.69 67.14 3.17
N ARG A 17 -21.52 67.41 4.17
CA ARG A 17 -21.11 67.58 5.57
C ARG A 17 -21.79 66.51 6.41
N LEU A 18 -21.01 65.79 7.21
CA LEU A 18 -21.50 64.76 8.10
C LEU A 18 -21.09 65.08 9.53
N LEU A 19 -22.00 64.80 10.45
CA LEU A 19 -21.75 64.74 11.88
C LEU A 19 -21.66 63.26 12.29
N VAL A 20 -20.52 62.86 12.83
CA VAL A 20 -20.31 61.52 13.37
C VAL A 20 -20.28 61.60 14.88
N THR A 21 -21.14 60.84 15.55
CA THR A 21 -21.17 60.70 17.01
C THR A 21 -20.84 59.27 17.41
N VAL A 22 -20.09 59.11 18.50
CA VAL A 22 -19.82 57.82 19.14
C VAL A 22 -20.21 57.94 20.60
N ASP A 23 -21.22 57.18 21.00
CA ASP A 23 -21.76 57.19 22.35
C ASP A 23 -21.64 55.81 22.97
N ARG A 24 -21.06 55.69 24.17
CA ARG A 24 -21.20 54.48 25.00
C ARG A 24 -22.18 54.76 26.14
N LYS A 25 -23.21 53.93 26.25
CA LYS A 25 -24.16 53.92 27.37
C LYS A 25 -23.60 53.13 28.57
N GLU A 26 -24.14 53.37 29.76
CA GLU A 26 -23.74 52.66 30.99
C GLU A 26 -23.96 51.14 30.94
N ASP A 27 -24.90 50.67 30.10
CA ASP A 27 -25.17 49.25 29.86
C ASP A 27 -24.16 48.57 28.91
N GLY A 28 -23.15 49.31 28.44
CA GLY A 28 -22.11 48.80 27.53
C GLY A 28 -22.51 48.81 26.06
N MET A 29 -23.68 49.37 25.70
CA MET A 29 -24.05 49.57 24.30
C MET A 29 -23.31 50.77 23.71
N ILE A 30 -22.65 50.55 22.57
CA ILE A 30 -22.05 51.59 21.74
C ILE A 30 -23.02 51.94 20.62
N ALA A 31 -23.24 53.24 20.42
CA ALA A 31 -24.01 53.80 19.34
C ALA A 31 -23.12 54.71 18.48
N VAL A 32 -23.05 54.45 17.19
CA VAL A 32 -22.35 55.28 16.21
C VAL A 32 -23.38 55.92 15.30
N GLY A 33 -23.55 57.23 15.41
CA GLY A 33 -24.42 58.01 14.54
C GLY A 33 -23.63 58.65 13.42
N ILE A 34 -24.08 58.51 12.17
CA ILE A 34 -23.54 59.24 11.01
C ILE A 34 -24.70 60.00 10.39
N ARG A 35 -24.76 61.31 10.64
CA ARG A 35 -25.85 62.18 10.17
C ARG A 35 -25.34 63.17 9.15
N HIS A 36 -26.13 63.42 8.12
CA HIS A 36 -25.88 64.49 7.17
C HIS A 36 -26.31 65.83 7.80
N MET A 37 -25.50 66.87 7.59
CA MET A 37 -25.71 68.21 8.12
C MET A 37 -25.90 69.14 6.92
N ASP A 38 -27.04 69.86 6.89
CA ASP A 38 -27.42 70.89 5.91
C ASP A 38 -26.46 71.07 4.72
N GLY A 39 -26.88 70.54 3.56
CA GLY A 39 -26.14 70.62 2.30
C GLY A 39 -27.05 70.52 1.07
N GLU A 40 -26.57 70.98 -0.09
CA GLU A 40 -27.32 70.96 -1.37
C GLU A 40 -27.32 69.57 -2.05
N VAL A 41 -27.01 68.49 -1.31
CA VAL A 41 -26.91 67.15 -1.89
C VAL A 41 -28.30 66.60 -2.21
N ARG A 42 -28.63 66.53 -3.50
CA ARG A 42 -29.91 65.98 -3.99
C ARG A 42 -29.79 64.47 -4.27
N GLY A 43 -30.65 63.67 -3.63
CA GLY A 43 -30.79 62.22 -3.87
C GLY A 43 -30.69 61.40 -2.57
N LYS A 44 -30.86 60.07 -2.67
CA LYS A 44 -30.82 59.18 -1.49
C LYS A 44 -29.38 58.86 -1.10
N LEU A 45 -28.98 59.18 0.13
CA LEU A 45 -27.66 58.86 0.65
C LEU A 45 -27.57 57.40 1.11
N VAL A 46 -26.44 56.76 0.81
CA VAL A 46 -26.14 55.39 1.24
C VAL A 46 -24.76 55.34 1.85
N LEU A 47 -24.69 54.80 3.07
CA LEU A 47 -23.45 54.50 3.78
C LEU A 47 -22.85 53.20 3.22
N HIS A 48 -21.60 53.26 2.76
CA HIS A 48 -20.81 52.10 2.42
C HIS A 48 -19.75 51.87 3.50
N TRP A 49 -19.77 50.75 4.21
CA TRP A 49 -18.91 50.60 5.39
C TRP A 49 -18.46 49.17 5.67
N GLY A 50 -17.43 49.04 6.50
CA GLY A 50 -16.91 47.80 7.06
C GLY A 50 -16.16 48.06 8.37
N VAL A 51 -15.67 47.00 9.01
CA VAL A 51 -15.00 47.10 10.33
C VAL A 51 -13.51 46.82 10.24
N VAL A 52 -12.77 47.33 11.23
CA VAL A 52 -11.34 47.12 11.42
C VAL A 52 -11.14 46.44 12.77
N GLU A 53 -10.64 45.21 12.79
CA GLU A 53 -10.34 44.49 14.02
C GLU A 53 -8.92 44.71 14.54
N ASP A 54 -8.00 45.16 13.67
CA ASP A 54 -6.62 45.46 14.02
C ASP A 54 -6.29 46.91 13.65
N ALA A 55 -5.93 47.72 14.66
CA ALA A 55 -5.59 49.13 14.49
C ALA A 55 -4.33 49.34 13.62
N SER A 56 -3.48 48.32 13.47
CA SER A 56 -2.28 48.35 12.61
C SER A 56 -2.62 48.32 11.11
N SER A 57 -3.85 47.88 10.77
CA SER A 57 -4.30 47.68 9.39
C SER A 57 -5.58 48.46 9.10
N MET A 58 -5.51 49.80 9.16
CA MET A 58 -6.61 50.73 8.83
C MET A 58 -7.09 50.67 7.35
N ARG A 59 -6.70 49.64 6.59
CA ARG A 59 -6.96 49.51 5.14
C ARG A 59 -7.65 48.21 4.74
N VAL A 60 -7.81 47.25 5.66
CA VAL A 60 -8.43 45.95 5.36
C VAL A 60 -9.85 45.93 5.89
N TYR A 61 -10.82 46.00 4.97
CA TYR A 61 -12.23 45.80 5.27
C TYR A 61 -12.46 44.38 5.81
N GLN A 62 -12.96 44.27 7.03
CA GLN A 62 -13.62 43.05 7.50
C GLN A 62 -15.13 43.24 7.51
N LYS A 63 -15.85 42.12 7.35
CA LYS A 63 -17.29 42.11 7.37
C LYS A 63 -17.78 42.45 8.79
N PRO A 64 -18.66 43.45 8.97
CA PRO A 64 -19.20 43.74 10.29
C PRO A 64 -19.93 42.51 10.85
N PRO A 65 -19.83 42.26 12.16
CA PRO A 65 -20.59 41.21 12.82
C PRO A 65 -22.10 41.49 12.71
N PRO A 66 -22.97 40.46 12.65
CA PRO A 66 -24.41 40.61 12.48
C PRO A 66 -25.07 41.59 13.47
N GLU A 67 -24.56 41.63 14.69
CA GLU A 67 -25.03 42.46 15.80
C GLU A 67 -24.89 43.96 15.52
N MET A 68 -24.03 44.38 14.59
CA MET A 68 -23.82 45.77 14.22
C MET A 68 -24.73 46.27 13.09
N LEU A 69 -25.52 45.40 12.47
CA LEU A 69 -26.19 45.70 11.20
C LEU A 69 -27.60 46.27 11.41
N PRO A 70 -27.89 47.50 10.93
CA PRO A 70 -29.25 48.01 10.86
C PRO A 70 -30.13 47.19 9.91
N GLU A 71 -31.45 47.14 10.17
CA GLU A 71 -32.43 46.32 9.43
C GLU A 71 -32.42 46.52 7.90
N ASN A 72 -32.10 47.73 7.42
CA ASN A 72 -32.08 48.08 6.00
C ASN A 72 -30.71 47.84 5.32
N THR A 73 -29.78 47.18 6.00
CA THR A 73 -28.42 46.93 5.50
C THR A 73 -28.39 45.84 4.44
N LYS A 74 -27.80 46.16 3.29
CA LYS A 74 -27.64 45.24 2.16
C LYS A 74 -26.23 44.65 2.14
N PHE A 75 -26.16 43.32 2.15
CA PHE A 75 -24.92 42.59 1.92
C PHE A 75 -24.51 42.59 0.45
N ARG A 76 -23.20 42.50 0.23
CA ARG A 76 -22.62 42.32 -1.09
C ARG A 76 -21.93 40.95 -1.13
N PRO A 77 -22.43 39.98 -1.92
CA PRO A 77 -21.82 38.66 -2.03
C PRO A 77 -20.33 38.74 -2.36
N GLY A 78 -19.49 38.04 -1.60
CA GLY A 78 -18.04 38.02 -1.80
C GLY A 78 -17.30 39.33 -1.48
N LYS A 79 -17.94 40.31 -0.81
CA LYS A 79 -17.31 41.57 -0.38
C LYS A 79 -17.38 41.71 1.14
N SER A 80 -16.33 42.30 1.71
CA SER A 80 -16.22 42.57 3.15
C SER A 80 -16.96 43.83 3.60
N SER A 81 -17.55 44.59 2.68
CA SER A 81 -18.28 45.83 2.99
C SER A 81 -19.78 45.69 2.74
N VAL A 82 -20.55 46.42 3.53
CA VAL A 82 -22.01 46.46 3.48
C VAL A 82 -22.51 47.84 3.04
N ARG A 83 -23.80 47.95 2.76
CA ARG A 83 -24.44 49.21 2.36
C ARG A 83 -25.70 49.46 3.18
N THR A 84 -25.78 50.60 3.83
CA THR A 84 -26.91 50.99 4.69
C THR A 84 -27.48 52.32 4.21
N PRO A 85 -28.72 52.38 3.69
CA PRO A 85 -29.36 53.62 3.33
C PRO A 85 -29.54 54.55 4.54
N PHE A 86 -29.41 55.86 4.33
CA PHE A 86 -29.76 56.86 5.33
C PHE A 86 -31.27 56.82 5.57
N ASP A 87 -31.68 57.04 6.81
CA ASP A 87 -33.08 57.13 7.20
C ASP A 87 -33.61 58.55 6.92
N ASP A 88 -34.70 58.62 6.14
CA ASP A 88 -35.29 59.88 5.67
C ASP A 88 -35.81 60.79 6.80
N ARG A 89 -36.04 60.27 8.01
CA ARG A 89 -36.53 61.05 9.16
C ARG A 89 -35.39 61.63 9.98
N THR A 90 -34.26 60.94 10.04
CA THR A 90 -33.11 61.33 10.86
C THR A 90 -31.95 61.89 10.05
N ASP A 91 -32.06 61.85 8.72
CA ASP A 91 -31.02 62.18 7.73
C ASP A 91 -29.68 61.50 8.07
N GLY A 92 -29.73 60.23 8.48
CA GLY A 92 -28.56 59.54 9.02
C GLY A 92 -28.68 58.02 9.14
N VAL A 93 -27.60 57.42 9.62
CA VAL A 93 -27.51 56.00 9.99
C VAL A 93 -27.08 55.90 11.45
N LEU A 94 -27.75 55.02 12.21
CA LEU A 94 -27.39 54.69 13.57
C LEU A 94 -26.97 53.22 13.65
N LEU A 95 -25.73 52.97 14.05
CA LEU A 95 -25.18 51.63 14.28
C LEU A 95 -25.15 51.38 15.79
N GLY A 96 -25.82 50.34 16.28
CA GLY A 96 -25.86 50.02 17.70
C GLY A 96 -25.37 48.60 17.96
N PHE A 97 -24.44 48.43 18.90
CA PHE A 97 -23.85 47.11 19.21
C PHE A 97 -23.23 47.10 20.63
N PRO A 98 -23.15 45.93 21.28
CA PRO A 98 -22.50 45.84 22.58
C PRO A 98 -20.98 45.99 22.47
N GLU A 99 -20.32 46.54 23.49
CA GLU A 99 -18.87 46.70 23.49
C GLU A 99 -18.10 45.37 23.40
N SER A 100 -18.74 44.23 23.72
CA SER A 100 -18.15 42.90 23.59
C SER A 100 -17.87 42.47 22.15
N VAL A 101 -18.56 43.05 21.17
CA VAL A 101 -18.36 42.81 19.72
C VAL A 101 -17.82 44.04 18.99
N ALA A 102 -17.51 45.11 19.72
CA ALA A 102 -17.05 46.35 19.12
C ALA A 102 -15.69 46.17 18.41
N PRO A 103 -15.57 46.54 17.12
CA PRO A 103 -14.31 46.51 16.42
C PRO A 103 -13.40 47.66 16.90
N ASN A 104 -12.14 47.68 16.47
CA ASN A 104 -11.24 48.78 16.77
C ASN A 104 -11.62 50.06 15.99
N GLY A 105 -12.27 49.91 14.84
CA GLY A 105 -12.82 51.05 14.11
C GLY A 105 -13.79 50.69 12.99
N ILE A 106 -14.41 51.72 12.43
CA ILE A 106 -15.31 51.63 11.26
C ILE A 106 -14.71 52.43 10.12
N LEU A 107 -14.56 51.80 8.96
CA LEU A 107 -14.24 52.47 7.71
C LEU A 107 -15.52 52.72 6.93
N PHE A 108 -15.70 53.93 6.42
CA PHE A 108 -16.90 54.23 5.64
C PHE A 108 -16.68 55.26 4.53
N LEU A 109 -17.60 55.22 3.57
CA LEU A 109 -17.82 56.18 2.49
C LEU A 109 -19.32 56.46 2.39
N VAL A 110 -19.70 57.58 1.78
CA VAL A 110 -21.10 57.88 1.47
C VAL A 110 -21.23 58.09 -0.02
N PHE A 111 -22.31 57.63 -0.63
CA PHE A 111 -22.62 57.95 -2.03
C PHE A 111 -24.09 58.29 -2.21
N VAL A 112 -24.39 59.06 -3.27
CA VAL A 112 -25.77 59.35 -3.70
C VAL A 112 -26.23 58.24 -4.65
N GLN A 113 -27.39 57.65 -4.35
CA GLN A 113 -28.11 56.75 -5.24
C GLN A 113 -29.18 57.54 -6.01
N GLN A 114 -29.06 57.62 -7.34
CA GLN A 114 -30.05 58.26 -8.21
C GLN A 114 -31.04 57.22 -8.77
N ASP A 115 -32.33 57.57 -8.88
CA ASP A 115 -33.39 56.66 -9.32
C ASP A 115 -33.18 56.15 -10.77
N ASN A 116 -32.62 57.02 -11.62
CA ASN A 116 -32.36 56.91 -13.06
C ASN A 116 -31.46 55.78 -13.63
N MET A 117 -30.21 55.69 -13.15
CA MET A 117 -29.11 55.02 -13.86
C MET A 117 -27.97 54.70 -12.88
N HIS A 118 -27.21 53.64 -13.15
CA HIS A 118 -26.10 53.08 -12.35
C HIS A 118 -24.91 54.01 -12.01
N GLN A 119 -25.10 55.33 -11.95
CA GLN A 119 -24.06 56.29 -11.58
C GLN A 119 -24.13 56.60 -10.08
N GLU A 120 -23.15 56.10 -9.34
CA GLU A 120 -22.94 56.41 -7.92
C GLU A 120 -21.99 57.61 -7.81
N ARG A 121 -22.44 58.71 -7.19
CA ARG A 121 -21.57 59.84 -6.85
C ARG A 121 -21.01 59.63 -5.44
N TRP A 122 -19.72 59.31 -5.35
CA TRP A 122 -19.03 58.97 -4.09
C TRP A 122 -18.41 60.20 -3.41
N PHE A 123 -18.54 60.24 -2.09
CA PHE A 123 -17.91 61.21 -1.20
C PHE A 123 -16.82 60.51 -0.38
N LYS A 124 -15.58 61.00 -0.52
CA LYS A 124 -14.36 60.45 0.10
C LYS A 124 -13.67 61.50 0.96
N LYS A 125 -12.86 61.09 1.94
CA LYS A 125 -12.29 61.97 2.97
C LYS A 125 -11.42 63.12 2.41
N ASP A 126 -10.86 62.96 1.21
CA ASP A 126 -9.98 63.94 0.57
C ASP A 126 -9.85 63.73 -0.95
N ASN A 127 -9.11 64.63 -1.62
CA ASN A 127 -8.73 64.52 -3.04
C ASN A 127 -7.73 63.38 -3.31
N THR A 128 -7.27 62.65 -2.29
CA THR A 128 -6.37 61.49 -2.44
C THR A 128 -7.12 60.16 -2.50
N GLY A 129 -8.43 60.17 -2.19
CA GLY A 129 -9.34 59.06 -2.41
C GLY A 129 -9.48 58.08 -1.24
N GLY A 130 -9.16 58.51 -0.02
CA GLY A 130 -9.25 57.69 1.19
C GLY A 130 -10.66 57.60 1.81
N ASP A 131 -10.85 56.54 2.61
CA ASP A 131 -12.08 56.29 3.36
C ASP A 131 -12.11 57.10 4.66
N PHE A 132 -13.31 57.40 5.16
CA PHE A 132 -13.47 57.93 6.50
C PHE A 132 -13.23 56.83 7.53
N TYR A 133 -12.65 57.19 8.68
CA TYR A 133 -12.35 56.25 9.76
C TYR A 133 -12.91 56.77 11.08
N ILE A 134 -13.61 55.88 11.80
CA ILE A 134 -14.11 56.11 13.16
C ILE A 134 -13.28 55.22 14.08
N ASN A 135 -12.56 55.82 15.03
CA ASN A 135 -11.82 55.08 16.04
C ASN A 135 -12.76 54.70 17.19
N LEU A 136 -12.95 53.41 17.44
CA LEU A 136 -13.84 52.95 18.51
C LEU A 136 -13.09 52.49 19.76
N ILE A 137 -11.75 52.37 19.70
CA ILE A 137 -10.92 51.97 20.85
C ILE A 137 -11.17 52.84 22.10
N PRO A 138 -11.29 54.18 22.00
CA PRO A 138 -11.56 55.01 23.17
C PRO A 138 -12.94 54.78 23.79
N ALA A 139 -13.92 54.34 23.00
CA ALA A 139 -15.28 54.09 23.45
C ALA A 139 -15.42 52.77 24.22
N ILE A 140 -14.51 51.81 24.03
CA ILE A 140 -14.52 50.51 24.74
C ILE A 140 -14.06 50.71 26.19
N SER A 141 -14.77 50.11 27.16
CA SER A 141 -14.44 50.22 28.58
C SER A 141 -13.14 49.49 28.93
N GLU A 142 -12.41 49.96 29.95
CA GLU A 142 -11.23 49.27 30.46
C GLU A 142 -11.54 47.85 30.95
N LYS A 143 -12.75 47.64 31.48
CA LYS A 143 -13.24 46.32 31.86
C LYS A 143 -13.30 45.38 30.65
N GLU A 144 -13.90 45.81 29.54
CA GLU A 144 -13.98 45.00 28.33
C GLU A 144 -12.59 44.78 27.69
N LYS A 145 -11.71 45.80 27.69
CA LYS A 145 -10.32 45.64 27.21
C LYS A 145 -9.58 44.56 28.00
N GLN A 146 -9.70 44.56 29.32
CA GLN A 146 -9.10 43.55 30.19
C GLN A 146 -9.67 42.16 29.91
N GLN A 147 -10.99 42.03 29.75
CA GLN A 147 -11.64 40.77 29.39
C GLN A 147 -11.17 40.22 28.03
N ARG A 148 -10.95 41.09 27.04
CA ARG A 148 -10.38 40.69 25.74
C ARG A 148 -8.98 40.11 25.89
N LEU A 149 -8.14 40.72 26.72
CA LEU A 149 -6.77 40.25 26.96
C LEU A 149 -6.77 38.89 27.68
N GLU A 150 -7.64 38.70 28.67
CA GLU A 150 -7.81 37.43 29.38
C GLU A 150 -8.29 36.32 28.43
N ARG A 151 -9.28 36.60 27.57
CA ARG A 151 -9.75 35.65 26.55
C ARG A 151 -8.65 35.26 25.57
N LEU A 152 -7.78 36.19 25.19
CA LEU A 152 -6.64 35.90 24.30
C LEU A 152 -5.63 34.99 25.00
N SER A 153 -5.23 35.33 26.23
CA SER A 153 -4.30 34.52 27.02
C SER A 153 -4.81 33.11 27.28
N GLN A 154 -6.12 32.96 27.56
CA GLN A 154 -6.75 31.65 27.73
C GLN A 154 -6.71 30.84 26.43
N LYS A 155 -7.03 31.45 25.28
CA LYS A 155 -6.94 30.79 23.97
C LYS A 155 -5.53 30.30 23.67
N ASP A 156 -4.51 31.11 23.94
CA ASP A 156 -3.11 30.73 23.72
C ASP A 156 -2.70 29.52 24.58
N ARG A 157 -3.17 29.48 25.84
CA ARG A 157 -2.94 28.35 26.75
C ARG A 157 -3.64 27.08 26.25
N GLU A 158 -4.91 27.18 25.87
CA GLU A 158 -5.68 26.06 25.32
C GLU A 158 -5.07 25.53 24.02
N GLU A 159 -4.59 26.41 23.14
CA GLU A 159 -3.92 26.00 21.90
C GLU A 159 -2.60 25.27 22.19
N LYS A 160 -1.82 25.74 23.16
CA LYS A 160 -0.57 25.08 23.58
C LYS A 160 -0.85 23.68 24.15
N GLU A 161 -1.81 23.57 25.07
CA GLU A 161 -2.19 22.27 25.65
C GLU A 161 -2.73 21.31 24.57
N ARG A 162 -3.48 21.82 23.59
CA ARG A 162 -3.95 21.01 22.45
C ARG A 162 -2.77 20.46 21.64
N LYS A 163 -1.79 21.31 21.31
CA LYS A 163 -0.58 20.89 20.56
C LYS A 163 0.21 19.83 21.32
N GLU A 164 0.41 20.01 22.63
CA GLU A 164 1.10 19.04 23.47
C GLU A 164 0.36 17.69 23.54
N ARG A 165 -0.98 17.69 23.62
CA ARG A 165 -1.78 16.46 23.56
C ARG A 165 -1.70 15.76 22.21
N GLU A 166 -1.75 16.52 21.11
CA GLU A 166 -1.61 15.99 19.75
C GLU A 166 -0.22 15.35 19.54
N GLU A 167 0.84 15.98 20.05
CA GLU A 167 2.20 15.44 19.99
C GLU A 167 2.34 14.15 20.81
N MET A 168 1.83 14.13 22.04
CA MET A 168 1.86 12.94 22.89
C MET A 168 1.06 11.78 22.27
N ALA A 169 -0.10 12.04 21.69
CA ALA A 169 -0.91 11.04 21.00
C ALA A 169 -0.17 10.46 19.79
N LYS A 170 0.59 11.29 19.05
CA LYS A 170 1.41 10.83 17.93
C LYS A 170 2.55 9.91 18.40
N ILE A 171 3.24 10.28 19.49
CA ILE A 171 4.31 9.45 20.08
C ILE A 171 3.75 8.10 20.55
N GLU A 172 2.57 8.09 21.17
CA GLU A 172 1.92 6.86 21.63
C GLU A 172 1.53 5.94 20.47
N GLU A 173 0.95 6.50 19.40
CA GLU A 173 0.62 5.72 18.20
C GLU A 173 1.87 5.15 17.52
N GLU A 174 2.96 5.93 17.40
CA GLU A 174 4.23 5.44 16.86
C GLU A 174 4.79 4.25 17.67
N LYS A 175 4.74 4.33 19.01
CA LYS A 175 5.14 3.22 19.89
C LYS A 175 4.26 1.98 19.70
N ARG A 176 2.95 2.16 19.53
CA ARG A 176 2.02 1.06 19.27
C ARG A 176 2.32 0.36 17.95
N GLN A 177 2.59 1.14 16.89
CA GLN A 177 2.96 0.61 15.58
C GLN A 177 4.31 -0.13 15.61
N GLU A 178 5.27 0.35 16.41
CA GLU A 178 6.53 -0.34 16.63
C GLU A 178 6.34 -1.68 17.34
N GLN A 179 5.49 -1.74 18.38
CA GLN A 179 5.17 -2.99 19.08
C GLN A 179 4.52 -4.02 18.15
N ILE A 180 3.55 -3.60 17.33
CA ILE A 180 2.88 -4.48 16.35
C ILE A 180 3.91 -5.05 15.36
N ARG A 181 4.82 -4.21 14.83
CA ARG A 181 5.88 -4.65 13.91
C ARG A 181 6.82 -5.65 14.57
N ALA A 182 7.26 -5.37 15.80
CA ALA A 182 8.15 -6.25 16.54
C ALA A 182 7.49 -7.62 16.85
N GLU A 183 6.19 -7.65 17.13
CA GLU A 183 5.45 -8.89 17.33
C GLU A 183 5.31 -9.71 16.03
N GLN A 184 5.03 -9.04 14.91
CA GLN A 184 4.98 -9.68 13.59
C GLN A 184 6.34 -10.26 13.19
N GLU A 185 7.42 -9.53 13.43
CA GLU A 185 8.78 -10.00 13.14
C GLU A 185 9.15 -11.23 13.99
N LYS A 186 8.81 -11.23 15.28
CA LYS A 186 8.99 -12.40 16.16
C LYS A 186 8.19 -13.61 15.66
N LYS A 187 6.95 -13.40 15.22
CA LYS A 187 6.11 -14.47 14.67
C LYS A 187 6.72 -15.06 13.40
N LEU A 188 7.18 -14.21 12.49
CA LEU A 188 7.85 -14.64 11.24
C LEU A 188 9.17 -15.36 11.51
N ALA A 189 9.95 -14.89 12.48
CA ALA A 189 11.19 -15.54 12.89
C ALA A 189 10.94 -16.95 13.42
N LYS A 190 9.94 -17.12 14.29
CA LYS A 190 9.52 -18.42 14.80
C LYS A 190 9.06 -19.36 13.69
N GLU A 191 8.24 -18.87 12.75
CA GLU A 191 7.78 -19.66 11.61
C GLU A 191 8.95 -20.13 10.72
N ARG A 192 9.95 -19.27 10.48
CA ARG A 192 11.17 -19.64 9.74
C ARG A 192 11.97 -20.74 10.45
N GLU A 193 12.13 -20.64 11.76
CA GLU A 193 12.82 -21.66 12.56
C GLU A 193 12.08 -23.01 12.51
N GLU A 194 10.75 -23.01 12.57
CA GLU A 194 9.91 -24.20 12.43
C GLU A 194 10.01 -24.82 11.02
N VAL A 195 10.05 -24.00 9.97
CA VAL A 195 10.29 -24.47 8.58
C VAL A 195 11.65 -25.13 8.46
N GLU A 196 12.72 -24.49 8.93
CA GLU A 196 14.08 -25.04 8.85
C GLU A 196 14.22 -26.33 9.65
N THR A 197 13.60 -26.41 10.83
CA THR A 197 13.54 -27.63 11.63
C THR A 197 12.87 -28.76 10.85
N ARG A 198 11.71 -28.52 10.22
CA ARG A 198 11.02 -29.53 9.39
C ARG A 198 11.86 -29.96 8.19
N LYS A 199 12.54 -29.03 7.52
CA LYS A 199 13.44 -29.36 6.41
C LYS A 199 14.58 -30.24 6.86
N LYS A 200 15.18 -29.93 8.01
CA LYS A 200 16.26 -30.71 8.61
C LYS A 200 15.81 -32.13 8.93
N VAL A 201 14.69 -32.31 9.62
CA VAL A 201 14.12 -33.64 9.93
C VAL A 201 13.83 -34.43 8.64
N CYS A 202 13.26 -33.78 7.62
CA CYS A 202 13.02 -34.42 6.32
C CYS A 202 14.32 -34.89 5.65
N ARG A 203 15.38 -34.08 5.72
CA ARG A 203 16.69 -34.43 5.18
C ARG A 203 17.32 -35.60 5.93
N GLU A 204 17.26 -35.59 7.25
CA GLU A 204 17.77 -36.69 8.08
C GLU A 204 17.03 -37.99 7.79
N ALA A 205 15.71 -37.96 7.60
CA ALA A 205 14.93 -39.13 7.17
C ALA A 205 15.37 -39.63 5.76
N ALA A 206 15.59 -38.71 4.83
CA ALA A 206 16.11 -39.02 3.50
C ALA A 206 17.53 -39.65 3.57
N ASP A 207 18.42 -39.10 4.38
CA ASP A 207 19.79 -39.60 4.57
C ASP A 207 19.79 -41.00 5.19
N LYS A 208 18.94 -41.27 6.19
CA LYS A 208 18.77 -42.61 6.79
C LYS A 208 18.33 -43.65 5.75
N LEU A 209 17.46 -43.27 4.81
CA LEU A 209 16.98 -44.18 3.74
C LEU A 209 18.00 -44.37 2.62
N ALA A 210 18.93 -43.43 2.44
CA ALA A 210 20.03 -43.55 1.48
C ALA A 210 21.16 -44.48 1.96
N ASP A 211 21.30 -44.70 3.28
CA ASP A 211 22.36 -45.50 3.89
C ASP A 211 21.82 -46.72 4.65
N LEU A 212 20.96 -47.51 3.98
CA LEU A 212 20.43 -48.74 4.55
C LEU A 212 21.46 -49.88 4.49
N ASN A 213 21.59 -50.63 5.59
CA ASN A 213 22.49 -51.79 5.65
C ASN A 213 22.19 -52.81 4.53
N GLY A 214 23.23 -53.18 3.77
CA GLY A 214 23.13 -54.08 2.62
C GLY A 214 22.72 -53.40 1.30
N TRP A 215 22.44 -52.10 1.34
CA TRP A 215 22.11 -51.28 0.17
C TRP A 215 23.15 -50.18 -0.04
N GLU A 216 23.23 -49.68 -1.26
CA GLU A 216 24.05 -48.52 -1.63
C GLU A 216 23.22 -47.53 -2.45
N LEU A 217 23.50 -46.24 -2.25
CA LEU A 217 22.86 -45.16 -2.99
C LEU A 217 23.24 -45.24 -4.48
N ARG A 218 22.23 -45.25 -5.34
CA ARG A 218 22.39 -45.19 -6.80
C ARG A 218 22.19 -43.77 -7.33
N ASP A 219 21.05 -43.16 -7.02
CA ASP A 219 20.70 -41.81 -7.46
C ASP A 219 19.88 -41.10 -6.38
N ARG A 220 20.03 -39.79 -6.31
CA ARG A 220 19.27 -38.92 -5.41
C ARG A 220 18.92 -37.63 -6.11
N LYS A 221 17.65 -37.23 -6.01
CA LYS A 221 17.18 -35.94 -6.50
C LYS A 221 16.45 -35.18 -5.40
N ASP A 222 16.84 -33.93 -5.26
CA ASP A 222 16.36 -33.02 -4.22
C ASP A 222 15.59 -31.90 -4.89
N TYR A 223 14.29 -31.79 -4.60
CA TYR A 223 13.41 -30.76 -5.14
C TYR A 223 12.96 -29.81 -4.03
N ASP A 224 13.29 -28.52 -4.18
CA ASP A 224 12.94 -27.46 -3.22
C ASP A 224 11.65 -26.75 -3.64
N PHE A 225 10.60 -26.90 -2.83
CA PHE A 225 9.29 -26.27 -2.98
C PHE A 225 9.10 -25.11 -1.99
N GLY A 226 10.18 -24.37 -1.69
CA GLY A 226 10.16 -23.22 -0.79
C GLY A 226 10.20 -23.68 0.67
N ASN A 227 9.04 -23.81 1.32
CA ASN A 227 8.98 -24.30 2.70
C ASN A 227 9.07 -25.83 2.80
N ASN A 228 8.93 -26.53 1.68
CA ASN A 228 8.88 -27.98 1.62
C ASN A 228 10.03 -28.52 0.77
N GLN A 229 10.48 -29.72 1.09
CA GLN A 229 11.47 -30.47 0.34
C GLN A 229 10.90 -31.82 -0.06
N VAL A 230 11.30 -32.29 -1.23
CA VAL A 230 10.94 -33.61 -1.74
C VAL A 230 12.22 -34.29 -2.21
N TYR A 231 12.51 -35.46 -1.66
CA TYR A 231 13.68 -36.27 -1.97
C TYR A 231 13.22 -37.53 -2.69
N PHE A 232 13.83 -37.82 -3.83
CA PHE A 232 13.74 -39.11 -4.49
C PHE A 232 15.07 -39.83 -4.29
N ILE A 233 15.03 -41.01 -3.71
CA ILE A 233 16.20 -41.79 -3.32
C ILE A 233 16.10 -43.15 -3.97
N SER A 234 17.05 -43.49 -4.82
CA SER A 234 17.16 -44.79 -5.48
C SER A 234 18.36 -45.55 -4.90
N ILE A 235 18.13 -46.75 -4.40
CA ILE A 235 19.15 -47.60 -3.79
C ILE A 235 19.19 -48.99 -4.43
N LYS A 236 20.37 -49.59 -4.56
CA LYS A 236 20.56 -50.97 -5.04
C LYS A 236 21.23 -51.83 -3.98
N LYS A 237 21.09 -53.16 -4.06
CA LYS A 237 21.79 -54.07 -3.14
C LYS A 237 23.29 -54.06 -3.45
N LYS A 238 24.15 -54.05 -2.41
CA LYS A 238 25.62 -54.03 -2.59
C LYS A 238 26.17 -55.24 -3.35
N GLU A 239 25.52 -56.39 -3.21
CA GLU A 239 25.92 -57.64 -3.87
C GLU A 239 25.44 -57.74 -5.33
N GLN A 240 24.61 -56.80 -5.78
CA GLN A 240 24.06 -56.80 -7.12
C GLN A 240 25.09 -56.28 -8.13
N GLN A 241 25.74 -57.21 -8.83
CA GLN A 241 26.70 -56.88 -9.89
C GLN A 241 26.01 -56.39 -11.16
N ASP A 242 24.78 -56.83 -11.43
CA ASP A 242 24.02 -56.39 -12.59
C ASP A 242 23.40 -55.00 -12.33
N VAL A 243 23.99 -54.00 -12.99
CA VAL A 243 23.59 -52.61 -12.89
C VAL A 243 22.24 -52.32 -13.57
N THR A 244 21.72 -53.24 -14.39
CA THR A 244 20.47 -53.09 -15.14
C THR A 244 19.24 -53.53 -14.35
N ILE A 245 19.44 -54.28 -13.25
CA ILE A 245 18.35 -54.67 -12.36
C ILE A 245 17.98 -53.47 -11.48
N PRO A 246 16.70 -53.03 -11.47
CA PRO A 246 16.28 -51.90 -10.68
C PRO A 246 16.41 -52.11 -9.17
N GLY A 247 16.71 -51.01 -8.48
CA GLY A 247 16.75 -50.93 -7.04
C GLY A 247 15.38 -50.71 -6.37
N LYS A 248 15.42 -50.28 -5.10
CA LYS A 248 14.27 -49.68 -4.40
C LYS A 248 14.29 -48.17 -4.57
N VAL A 249 13.12 -47.55 -4.53
CA VAL A 249 12.98 -46.10 -4.52
C VAL A 249 12.17 -45.64 -3.31
N TYR A 250 12.68 -44.63 -2.62
CA TYR A 250 11.94 -43.89 -1.61
C TYR A 250 11.65 -42.48 -2.11
N VAL A 251 10.41 -42.03 -1.91
CA VAL A 251 10.04 -40.62 -2.08
C VAL A 251 9.70 -40.06 -0.71
N VAL A 252 10.42 -39.03 -0.27
CA VAL A 252 10.37 -38.49 1.09
C VAL A 252 10.03 -37.00 1.02
N THR A 253 9.09 -36.52 1.84
CA THR A 253 8.75 -35.10 1.86
C THR A 253 8.21 -34.62 3.22
N ASN A 254 8.45 -33.36 3.57
CA ASN A 254 7.80 -32.68 4.69
C ASN A 254 6.56 -31.85 4.25
N MET A 255 6.10 -32.04 3.01
CA MET A 255 4.96 -31.30 2.48
C MET A 255 3.69 -31.63 3.25
N THR A 256 3.16 -30.62 3.94
CA THR A 256 1.91 -30.70 4.71
C THR A 256 0.85 -29.81 4.04
N LEU A 257 -0.34 -30.35 3.84
CA LEU A 257 -1.43 -29.68 3.12
C LEU A 257 -2.67 -29.47 3.99
N GLY A 258 -2.47 -28.98 5.22
CA GLY A 258 -3.57 -28.57 6.11
C GLY A 258 -4.64 -29.65 6.36
N GLY A 259 -4.26 -30.93 6.35
CA GLY A 259 -5.17 -32.08 6.53
C GLY A 259 -5.61 -32.78 5.25
N GLY A 260 -5.16 -32.34 4.07
CA GLY A 260 -5.42 -33.02 2.79
C GLY A 260 -4.47 -34.20 2.52
N ASP A 261 -4.97 -35.17 1.75
CA ASP A 261 -4.18 -36.27 1.19
C ASP A 261 -3.11 -35.70 0.24
N LEU A 262 -1.88 -36.19 0.35
CA LEU A 262 -0.83 -36.00 -0.64
C LEU A 262 -0.59 -37.34 -1.33
N LEU A 263 -0.57 -37.32 -2.66
CA LEU A 263 -0.42 -38.50 -3.50
C LEU A 263 0.83 -38.34 -4.37
N LEU A 264 1.58 -39.41 -4.51
CA LEU A 264 2.60 -39.53 -5.53
C LEU A 264 1.91 -40.03 -6.80
N HIS A 265 1.85 -39.21 -7.85
CA HIS A 265 1.39 -39.65 -9.17
C HIS A 265 2.61 -40.00 -10.01
N TRP A 266 2.79 -41.27 -10.35
CA TRP A 266 4.04 -41.75 -10.92
C TRP A 266 3.86 -42.86 -11.96
N GLY A 267 4.87 -42.99 -12.81
CA GLY A 267 5.00 -44.03 -13.82
C GLY A 267 6.46 -44.43 -14.03
N LEU A 268 6.67 -45.43 -14.87
CA LEU A 268 7.98 -45.98 -15.21
C LEU A 268 8.50 -45.41 -16.53
N LYS A 269 9.82 -45.21 -16.60
CA LYS A 269 10.56 -44.96 -17.85
C LYS A 269 11.39 -46.20 -18.18
N PHE A 270 11.23 -46.72 -19.40
CA PHE A 270 12.03 -47.80 -19.97
C PHE A 270 12.90 -47.27 -21.11
N GLN A 271 14.03 -47.93 -21.39
CA GLN A 271 15.03 -47.48 -22.38
C GLN A 271 14.45 -47.20 -23.79
N ARG A 272 13.38 -47.90 -24.20
CA ARG A 272 12.80 -47.81 -25.55
C ARG A 272 11.30 -47.47 -25.58
N GLY A 273 10.76 -46.95 -24.48
CA GLY A 273 9.36 -46.54 -24.39
C GLY A 273 9.20 -45.02 -24.45
N ARG A 274 8.16 -44.54 -25.14
CA ARG A 274 7.74 -43.14 -25.05
C ARG A 274 6.77 -42.97 -23.89
N GLY A 275 6.98 -41.90 -23.11
CA GLY A 275 6.02 -41.47 -22.09
C GLY A 275 6.03 -42.33 -20.83
N TRP A 276 5.08 -42.04 -19.96
CA TRP A 276 4.88 -42.74 -18.71
C TRP A 276 4.31 -44.13 -19.00
N ILE A 277 4.92 -45.16 -18.41
CA ILE A 277 4.39 -46.52 -18.47
C ILE A 277 3.82 -46.86 -17.10
N GLU A 278 2.60 -47.41 -17.08
CA GLU A 278 1.94 -47.79 -15.84
C GLU A 278 2.76 -48.87 -15.12
N PRO A 279 3.13 -48.67 -13.84
CA PRO A 279 3.84 -49.68 -13.06
C PRO A 279 2.98 -50.94 -12.91
N PRO A 280 3.55 -52.16 -13.02
CA PRO A 280 2.78 -53.37 -12.83
C PRO A 280 2.39 -53.56 -11.36
N PRO A 281 1.34 -54.34 -11.04
CA PRO A 281 0.81 -54.49 -9.69
C PRO A 281 1.84 -54.86 -8.62
N GLU A 282 2.85 -55.65 -9.00
CA GLU A 282 3.93 -56.10 -8.11
C GLU A 282 4.84 -54.95 -7.65
N SER A 283 4.89 -53.86 -8.43
CA SER A 283 5.68 -52.68 -8.10
C SER A 283 4.91 -51.61 -7.32
N ARG A 284 3.59 -51.80 -7.13
CA ARG A 284 2.71 -50.79 -6.54
C ARG A 284 2.72 -50.87 -5.02
N PRO A 285 3.00 -49.76 -4.31
CA PRO A 285 2.79 -49.68 -2.86
C PRO A 285 1.34 -50.00 -2.49
N GLU A 286 1.11 -50.43 -1.25
CA GLU A 286 -0.25 -50.69 -0.76
C GLU A 286 -1.15 -49.45 -0.87
N GLY A 287 -2.41 -49.66 -1.29
CA GLY A 287 -3.38 -48.56 -1.46
C GLY A 287 -3.17 -47.70 -2.70
N THR A 288 -2.32 -48.13 -3.64
CA THR A 288 -2.12 -47.45 -4.93
C THR A 288 -3.34 -47.60 -5.85
N ILE A 289 -3.75 -46.50 -6.50
CA ILE A 289 -4.92 -46.42 -7.38
C ILE A 289 -4.47 -46.17 -8.82
N GLU A 290 -5.04 -46.89 -9.77
CA GLU A 290 -4.78 -46.70 -11.21
C GLU A 290 -5.34 -45.36 -11.69
N LYS A 291 -4.56 -44.66 -12.52
CA LYS A 291 -4.93 -43.34 -13.02
C LYS A 291 -4.56 -43.20 -14.49
N ASP A 292 -5.59 -43.11 -15.33
CA ASP A 292 -5.49 -42.76 -16.75
C ASP A 292 -4.67 -43.77 -17.62
N GLY A 293 -4.42 -44.99 -17.11
CA GLY A 293 -3.80 -46.11 -17.84
C GLY A 293 -2.32 -45.94 -18.19
N LEU A 294 -1.69 -44.85 -17.70
CA LEU A 294 -0.27 -44.53 -17.93
C LEU A 294 0.50 -44.34 -16.62
N ALA A 295 -0.21 -44.17 -15.52
CA ALA A 295 0.35 -43.81 -14.23
C ALA A 295 -0.52 -44.35 -13.09
N VAL A 296 0.03 -44.33 -11.89
CA VAL A 296 -0.70 -44.71 -10.67
C VAL A 296 -0.54 -43.63 -9.61
N GLN A 297 -1.42 -43.63 -8.62
CA GLN A 297 -1.37 -42.73 -7.48
C GLN A 297 -1.18 -43.52 -6.19
N SER A 298 -0.04 -43.32 -5.52
CA SER A 298 0.27 -43.94 -4.23
C SER A 298 0.15 -42.92 -3.10
N LYS A 299 -0.45 -43.32 -1.98
CA LYS A 299 -0.53 -42.48 -0.78
C LYS A 299 0.81 -42.46 -0.07
N PHE A 300 1.20 -41.28 0.43
CA PHE A 300 2.30 -41.19 1.37
C PHE A 300 1.87 -41.74 2.74
N HIS A 301 2.75 -42.50 3.38
CA HIS A 301 2.62 -42.83 4.81
C HIS A 301 3.37 -41.78 5.63
N GLU A 302 2.74 -41.30 6.70
CA GLU A 302 3.36 -40.34 7.61
C GLU A 302 4.10 -41.10 8.72
N THR A 303 5.36 -40.72 8.95
CA THR A 303 6.21 -41.26 10.01
C THR A 303 5.95 -40.53 11.33
N GLU A 304 6.47 -41.08 12.44
CA GLU A 304 6.42 -40.43 13.76
C GLU A 304 7.10 -39.05 13.78
N GLU A 305 8.04 -38.82 12.88
CA GLU A 305 8.76 -37.54 12.71
C GLU A 305 8.01 -36.54 11.80
N HIS A 306 6.73 -36.79 11.47
CA HIS A 306 5.90 -36.00 10.55
C HIS A 306 6.48 -35.86 9.13
N VAL A 307 7.28 -36.84 8.72
CA VAL A 307 7.79 -36.96 7.36
C VAL A 307 6.90 -37.92 6.59
N ARG A 308 6.61 -37.61 5.34
CA ARG A 308 5.80 -38.43 4.46
C ARG A 308 6.69 -39.22 3.53
N VAL A 309 6.48 -40.54 3.47
CA VAL A 309 7.30 -41.44 2.65
C VAL A 309 6.43 -42.29 1.72
N VAL A 310 6.97 -42.68 0.57
CA VAL A 310 6.47 -43.77 -0.28
C VAL A 310 7.65 -44.68 -0.58
N GLU A 311 7.49 -45.99 -0.36
CA GLU A 311 8.47 -47.01 -0.75
C GLU A 311 7.97 -47.75 -1.99
N ILE A 312 8.78 -47.74 -3.05
CA ILE A 312 8.54 -48.43 -4.31
C ILE A 312 9.62 -49.51 -4.48
N GLN A 313 9.20 -50.74 -4.74
CA GLN A 313 10.09 -51.89 -4.92
C GLN A 313 9.56 -52.81 -6.02
N GLY A 314 10.28 -53.86 -6.39
CA GLY A 314 9.80 -54.85 -7.37
C GLY A 314 9.63 -54.28 -8.78
N LEU A 315 10.45 -53.31 -9.16
CA LEU A 315 10.40 -52.69 -10.49
C LEU A 315 10.84 -53.70 -11.57
N PRO A 316 10.19 -53.71 -12.76
CA PRO A 316 10.52 -54.65 -13.83
C PRO A 316 11.92 -54.46 -14.40
N GLU A 317 12.53 -55.55 -14.85
CA GLU A 317 13.80 -55.51 -15.59
C GLU A 317 13.73 -54.56 -16.79
N GLY A 318 14.77 -53.75 -17.00
CA GLY A 318 14.82 -52.73 -18.05
C GLY A 318 14.18 -51.38 -17.69
N THR A 319 13.59 -51.24 -16.50
CA THR A 319 13.17 -49.93 -15.97
C THR A 319 14.42 -49.09 -15.70
N ILE A 320 14.52 -47.92 -16.33
CA ILE A 320 15.66 -47.01 -16.17
C ILE A 320 15.38 -45.88 -15.17
N GLY A 321 14.11 -45.53 -14.95
CA GLY A 321 13.75 -44.54 -13.95
C GLY A 321 12.28 -44.49 -13.59
N ILE A 322 11.97 -43.72 -12.55
CA ILE A 322 10.62 -43.33 -12.16
C ILE A 322 10.41 -41.88 -12.54
N VAL A 323 9.27 -41.59 -13.15
CA VAL A 323 8.80 -40.24 -13.48
C VAL A 323 7.58 -39.95 -12.62
N ALA A 324 7.51 -38.77 -12.00
CA ALA A 324 6.47 -38.47 -11.04
C ALA A 324 6.14 -36.97 -10.94
N VAL A 325 4.94 -36.70 -10.43
CA VAL A 325 4.48 -35.40 -9.92
C VAL A 325 3.75 -35.64 -8.60
N LEU A 326 3.66 -34.62 -7.74
CA LEU A 326 2.79 -34.74 -6.56
C LEU A 326 1.39 -34.24 -6.88
N HIS A 327 0.39 -34.90 -6.33
CA HIS A 327 -1.01 -34.52 -6.48
C HIS A 327 -1.65 -34.34 -5.11
N ALA A 328 -2.30 -33.20 -4.93
CA ALA A 328 -3.10 -32.84 -3.77
C ALA A 328 -4.56 -32.68 -4.22
N PRO A 329 -5.39 -33.71 -4.03
CA PRO A 329 -6.81 -33.65 -4.37
C PRO A 329 -7.51 -32.50 -3.63
N PRO A 330 -8.48 -31.81 -4.26
CA PRO A 330 -9.12 -32.17 -5.52
C PRO A 330 -8.46 -31.63 -6.81
N GLY A 331 -7.26 -31.03 -6.79
CA GLY A 331 -6.67 -30.60 -8.07
C GLY A 331 -5.36 -29.82 -8.08
N GLN A 332 -4.63 -29.73 -6.97
CA GLN A 332 -3.32 -29.08 -6.99
C GLN A 332 -2.24 -30.08 -7.39
N TRP A 333 -1.45 -29.73 -8.40
CA TRP A 333 -0.36 -30.55 -8.93
C TRP A 333 0.98 -29.86 -8.69
N PHE A 334 1.98 -30.63 -8.26
CA PHE A 334 3.34 -30.13 -8.03
C PHE A 334 4.30 -30.85 -8.97
N ASN A 335 4.70 -30.09 -9.99
CA ASN A 335 5.78 -30.42 -10.91
C ASN A 335 7.12 -30.08 -10.26
N LYS A 336 8.25 -30.53 -10.83
CA LYS A 336 9.55 -30.08 -10.32
C LYS A 336 9.66 -28.54 -10.41
N PRO A 337 10.42 -27.88 -9.51
CA PRO A 337 10.73 -26.46 -9.65
C PRO A 337 11.30 -26.15 -11.04
N GLY A 338 10.71 -25.17 -11.73
CA GLY A 338 11.05 -24.85 -13.13
C GLY A 338 10.20 -25.57 -14.19
N GLY A 339 9.28 -26.45 -13.79
CA GLY A 339 8.33 -27.13 -14.68
C GLY A 339 8.79 -28.51 -15.15
N GLY A 340 7.83 -29.33 -15.60
CA GLY A 340 8.05 -30.72 -16.01
C GLY A 340 8.02 -31.72 -14.85
N ASP A 341 8.31 -32.98 -15.17
CA ASP A 341 8.17 -34.08 -14.21
C ASP A 341 9.43 -34.23 -13.34
N MET A 342 9.24 -34.73 -12.12
CA MET A 342 10.35 -35.22 -11.29
C MET A 342 10.79 -36.57 -11.83
N TYR A 343 12.10 -36.83 -11.80
CA TYR A 343 12.69 -38.07 -12.29
C TYR A 343 13.72 -38.59 -11.30
N VAL A 344 13.86 -39.91 -11.17
CA VAL A 344 15.00 -40.55 -10.49
C VAL A 344 15.40 -41.82 -11.22
N SER A 345 16.71 -42.05 -11.35
CA SER A 345 17.26 -43.21 -12.07
C SER A 345 17.27 -44.45 -11.16
N VAL A 346 16.77 -45.58 -11.66
CA VAL A 346 16.66 -46.83 -10.87
C VAL A 346 17.55 -47.96 -11.37
N ALA A 347 18.01 -47.84 -12.62
CA ALA A 347 18.99 -48.72 -13.24
C ALA A 347 19.93 -47.87 -14.10
N ASP A 348 21.10 -48.42 -14.43
CA ASP A 348 21.99 -47.78 -15.39
C ASP A 348 21.33 -47.89 -16.77
N THR A 349 21.36 -46.80 -17.53
CA THR A 349 20.86 -46.85 -18.90
C THR A 349 21.93 -47.58 -19.72
N PRO A 350 21.62 -48.76 -20.30
CA PRO A 350 22.59 -49.43 -21.16
C PRO A 350 22.93 -48.49 -22.32
N PRO A 351 24.20 -48.44 -22.76
CA PRO A 351 24.56 -47.67 -23.94
C PRO A 351 23.66 -48.08 -25.11
N PRO A 352 23.23 -47.13 -25.96
CA PRO A 352 22.55 -47.48 -27.20
C PRO A 352 23.39 -48.50 -28.01
N PRO A 353 22.75 -49.46 -28.71
CA PRO A 353 23.47 -50.51 -29.43
C PRO A 353 24.54 -49.93 -30.36
N GLY A 354 25.79 -50.40 -30.22
CA GLY A 354 26.93 -49.94 -31.03
C GLY A 354 27.79 -48.85 -30.38
N LEU A 355 27.36 -48.27 -29.24
CA LEU A 355 28.18 -47.30 -28.49
C LEU A 355 29.23 -47.95 -27.58
N ASP A 356 29.16 -49.27 -27.43
CA ASP A 356 30.09 -50.09 -26.66
C ASP A 356 31.52 -50.02 -27.23
N MET A 357 31.64 -49.70 -28.53
CA MET A 357 32.88 -49.54 -29.29
C MET A 357 33.56 -48.17 -29.12
N ILE A 358 32.90 -47.19 -28.50
CA ILE A 358 33.50 -45.88 -28.24
C ILE A 358 34.27 -45.95 -26.93
N GLU A 359 35.54 -45.59 -26.88
CA GLU A 359 36.34 -45.76 -25.65
C GLU A 359 36.11 -44.63 -24.63
N SER A 360 35.88 -43.40 -25.08
CA SER A 360 35.71 -42.24 -24.20
C SER A 360 34.32 -42.14 -23.59
N ARG A 361 34.26 -42.02 -22.26
CA ARG A 361 33.03 -41.78 -21.49
C ARG A 361 32.28 -40.54 -21.99
N ILE A 362 33.01 -39.46 -22.28
CA ILE A 362 32.44 -38.19 -22.77
C ILE A 362 31.76 -38.41 -24.14
N CYS A 363 32.41 -39.16 -25.04
CA CYS A 363 31.83 -39.47 -26.36
C CYS A 363 30.58 -40.35 -26.26
N LYS A 364 30.53 -41.29 -25.31
CA LYS A 364 29.31 -42.09 -25.05
C LYS A 364 28.16 -41.21 -24.54
N GLU A 365 28.45 -40.32 -23.60
CA GLU A 365 27.46 -39.39 -23.03
C GLU A 365 26.91 -38.44 -24.11
N ILE A 366 27.78 -37.85 -24.94
CA ILE A 366 27.39 -36.98 -26.06
C ILE A 366 26.56 -37.75 -27.09
N ALA A 367 27.02 -38.93 -27.52
CA ALA A 367 26.31 -39.70 -28.54
C ALA A 367 24.96 -40.21 -28.05
N ALA A 368 24.85 -40.64 -26.80
CA ALA A 368 23.57 -41.01 -26.20
C ALA A 368 22.60 -39.82 -26.14
N ASP A 369 23.08 -38.64 -25.76
CA ASP A 369 22.29 -37.40 -25.68
C ASP A 369 21.78 -36.94 -27.06
N VAL A 370 22.63 -37.01 -28.09
CA VAL A 370 22.23 -36.76 -29.49
C VAL A 370 21.21 -37.77 -29.98
N ILE A 371 21.43 -39.07 -29.72
CA ILE A 371 20.50 -40.13 -30.13
C ILE A 371 19.16 -39.96 -29.43
N GLU A 372 19.12 -39.69 -28.13
CA GLU A 372 17.87 -39.48 -27.38
C GLU A 372 17.09 -38.30 -27.98
N ARG A 373 17.77 -37.17 -28.23
CA ARG A 373 17.14 -35.94 -28.75
C ARG A 373 16.70 -36.03 -30.21
N GLU A 374 17.39 -36.79 -31.04
CA GLU A 374 16.97 -37.05 -32.43
C GLU A 374 15.84 -38.09 -32.52
N MET A 375 15.69 -38.95 -31.51
CA MET A 375 14.66 -39.99 -31.45
C MET A 375 13.38 -39.55 -30.69
N GLU A 376 13.45 -38.48 -29.90
CA GLU A 376 12.29 -37.80 -29.31
C GLU A 376 11.36 -37.24 -30.40
N TYR A 377 10.03 -37.33 -30.20
CA TYR A 377 9.06 -36.85 -31.19
C TYR A 377 8.79 -35.37 -31.04
N GLY A 378 9.15 -34.64 -32.07
CA GLY A 378 8.93 -33.21 -32.24
C GLY A 378 9.94 -32.75 -33.26
N SER A 379 9.51 -32.05 -34.30
CA SER A 379 10.45 -31.57 -35.32
C SER A 379 11.44 -30.61 -34.66
N TRP A 380 12.61 -31.11 -34.29
CA TRP A 380 13.75 -30.26 -34.01
C TRP A 380 13.99 -29.44 -35.27
N THR A 381 13.61 -28.17 -35.21
CA THR A 381 14.00 -27.22 -36.24
C THR A 381 15.51 -27.22 -36.32
N LEU A 382 16.05 -26.85 -37.49
CA LEU A 382 17.49 -26.73 -37.70
C LEU A 382 18.16 -25.90 -36.60
N MET A 383 17.45 -24.91 -36.06
CA MET A 383 17.93 -24.05 -34.99
C MET A 383 18.06 -24.75 -33.62
N HIS A 384 17.18 -25.69 -33.28
CA HIS A 384 17.35 -26.50 -32.07
C HIS A 384 18.57 -27.41 -32.17
N ARG A 385 18.78 -28.04 -33.34
CA ARG A 385 19.97 -28.86 -33.63
C ARG A 385 21.25 -28.04 -33.50
N TYR A 386 21.26 -26.85 -34.10
CA TYR A 386 22.41 -25.96 -34.06
C TYR A 386 22.75 -25.49 -32.63
N ASN A 387 21.76 -25.01 -31.87
CA ASN A 387 21.98 -24.53 -30.51
C ASN A 387 22.46 -25.65 -29.58
N HIS A 388 21.91 -26.85 -29.75
CA HIS A 388 22.34 -28.00 -28.97
C HIS A 388 23.77 -28.42 -29.31
N GLY A 389 24.12 -28.53 -30.60
CA GLY A 389 25.49 -28.80 -31.02
C GLY A 389 26.47 -27.76 -30.49
N ASN A 390 26.07 -26.49 -30.47
CA ASN A 390 26.90 -25.41 -29.93
C ASN A 390 27.10 -25.53 -28.40
N HIS A 391 26.07 -25.93 -27.65
CA HIS A 391 26.21 -26.23 -26.21
C HIS A 391 27.14 -27.42 -25.97
N LEU A 392 27.01 -28.50 -26.75
CA LEU A 392 27.90 -29.66 -26.64
C LEU A 392 29.38 -29.29 -26.88
N VAL A 393 29.66 -28.45 -27.87
CA VAL A 393 31.03 -28.02 -28.18
C VAL A 393 31.57 -27.07 -27.10
N ASN A 394 30.81 -26.06 -26.70
CA ASN A 394 31.32 -25.01 -25.81
C ASN A 394 31.35 -25.41 -24.34
N ASP A 395 30.36 -26.18 -23.87
CA ASP A 395 30.16 -26.43 -22.44
C ASP A 395 30.66 -27.82 -22.00
N LEU A 396 30.69 -28.79 -22.92
CA LEU A 396 31.09 -30.18 -22.62
C LEU A 396 32.46 -30.57 -23.19
N ILE A 397 32.79 -30.15 -24.41
CA ILE A 397 34.08 -30.47 -25.06
C ILE A 397 35.13 -29.38 -24.79
N GLY A 398 34.72 -28.12 -24.67
CA GLY A 398 35.58 -26.97 -24.34
C GLY A 398 36.43 -26.47 -25.51
N HIS A 399 37.05 -27.35 -26.31
CA HIS A 399 37.74 -27.01 -27.56
C HIS A 399 37.65 -28.13 -28.62
N ASP A 400 37.41 -27.75 -29.87
CA ASP A 400 37.17 -28.63 -31.04
C ASP A 400 38.31 -29.63 -31.36
N LEU A 401 39.49 -29.47 -30.73
CA LEU A 401 40.66 -30.33 -30.93
C LEU A 401 40.62 -31.63 -30.12
N ASP A 402 39.76 -31.74 -29.11
CA ASP A 402 39.64 -32.93 -28.25
C ASP A 402 38.55 -33.91 -28.70
N ALA A 403 37.90 -33.62 -29.85
CA ALA A 403 36.76 -34.38 -30.37
C ALA A 403 37.12 -35.43 -31.47
N TRP A 404 38.40 -35.63 -31.78
CA TRP A 404 38.88 -36.53 -32.84
C TRP A 404 39.77 -37.65 -32.33
#